data_AF-A0A7C0YYV5-F1
#
_entry.id   AF-A0A7C0YYV5-F1
#
_cell.length_a   1.000
_cell.length_b   1.000
_cell.length_c   1.000
_cell.angle_alpha   90.00
_cell.angle_beta   90.00
_cell.angle_gamma   90.00
#
_symmetry.space_group_name_H-M   'P 1'
#
loop_
_entity.id
_entity.type
_entity.pdbx_description
1 polymer ?
#
loop_
_entity_poly.entity_id
_entity_poly.type
_entity_poly.pdbx_seq_one_letter_code
_entity_poly.pdbx_strand_id
1 'polypeptide(L)' 'MRRLIFVTEKYVYFFDEGNKDMRDLLGGKGANLAEMTKLGIPVPPGFTITTEVCKLFYE' A
#
# COMPACT_ATOMS: atom_id res chain seq x y z
N MET A 1 -31.89 0.61 9.28
CA MET A 1 -31.00 -0.57 9.39
C MET A 1 -29.84 -0.40 8.40
N ARG A 2 -28.91 0.53 8.65
CA ARG A 2 -27.70 0.71 7.83
C ARG A 2 -26.56 -0.04 8.51
N ARG A 3 -26.01 -1.01 7.78
CA ARG A 3 -24.93 -1.90 8.20
C ARG A 3 -23.73 -1.04 8.60
N LEU A 4 -23.36 -1.08 9.89
CA LEU A 4 -22.14 -0.48 10.41
C LEU A 4 -20.99 -1.39 9.96
N ILE A 5 -20.48 -1.18 8.75
CA ILE A 5 -19.30 -1.87 8.25
C ILE A 5 -18.12 -1.13 8.89
N PHE A 6 -17.57 -1.67 9.96
CA PHE A 6 -16.26 -1.21 10.44
C PHE A 6 -15.23 -1.62 9.39
N VAL A 7 -14.89 -0.71 8.47
CA VAL A 7 -13.72 -0.88 7.61
C VAL A 7 -12.53 -0.49 8.46
N THR A 8 -11.72 -1.47 8.86
CA THR A 8 -10.42 -1.20 9.46
C THR A 8 -9.49 -0.76 8.34
N GLU A 9 -9.05 0.50 8.35
CA GLU A 9 -8.13 1.01 7.34
C GLU A 9 -6.80 0.25 7.39
N LYS A 10 -6.33 -0.20 6.23
CA LYS A 10 -5.08 -0.95 6.09
C LYS A 10 -3.95 0.01 5.74
N TYR A 11 -2.98 0.15 6.66
CA TYR A 11 -1.88 1.11 6.53
C TYR A 11 -0.54 0.54 6.06
N VAL A 12 -0.38 -0.78 6.09
CA VAL A 12 0.87 -1.45 5.71
C VAL A 12 0.53 -2.45 4.62
N TYR A 13 1.26 -2.35 3.50
CA TYR A 13 1.16 -3.28 2.37
C TYR A 13 2.51 -3.92 2.13
N PHE A 14 2.59 -5.25 2.19
CA PHE A 14 3.74 -5.97 1.66
C PHE A 14 3.83 -5.77 0.13
N PHE A 15 5.01 -5.91 -0.45
CA PHE A 15 5.18 -5.67 -1.89
C PHE A 15 4.33 -6.60 -2.77
N ASP A 16 3.97 -7.80 -2.29
CA ASP A 16 3.09 -8.74 -2.98
C ASP A 16 1.59 -8.40 -2.87
N GLU A 17 1.23 -7.41 -2.06
CA GLU A 17 -0.15 -6.94 -1.87
C GLU A 17 -0.48 -5.68 -2.69
N GLY A 18 0.51 -5.12 -3.40
CA GLY A 18 0.38 -3.88 -4.17
C GLY A 18 0.44 -4.07 -5.69
N ASN A 19 0.36 -2.96 -6.42
CA ASN A 19 0.63 -2.89 -7.86
C ASN A 19 0.87 -1.42 -8.28
N LYS A 20 1.21 -1.21 -9.56
CA LYS A 20 1.47 0.12 -10.12
C LYS A 20 0.29 1.10 -10.01
N ASP A 21 -0.95 0.61 -9.99
CA ASP A 21 -2.16 1.46 -9.98
C ASP A 21 -2.42 2.05 -8.59
N MET A 22 -1.77 1.51 -7.55
CA MET A 22 -1.87 2.01 -6.16
C MET A 22 -0.89 3.15 -5.87
N ARG A 23 -0.50 3.93 -6.89
CA ARG A 23 0.49 5.01 -6.79
C ARG A 23 0.11 6.10 -5.79
N ASP A 24 -1.17 6.44 -5.69
CA ASP A 24 -1.63 7.48 -4.77
C ASP A 24 -1.58 7.01 -3.30
N LEU A 25 -1.78 5.71 -3.08
CA LEU A 25 -1.80 5.09 -1.75
C LEU A 25 -0.39 4.70 -1.27
N LEU A 26 0.46 4.17 -2.16
CA LEU A 26 1.79 3.62 -1.83
C LEU A 26 2.94 4.56 -2.22
N GLY A 27 2.63 5.66 -2.92
CA GLY A 27 3.63 6.51 -3.56
C GLY A 27 4.29 5.85 -4.78
N GLY A 28 5.04 6.65 -5.55
CA GLY A 28 5.64 6.18 -6.81
C GLY A 28 6.69 5.07 -6.65
N LYS A 29 7.45 5.05 -5.54
CA LYS A 29 8.44 4.00 -5.28
C LYS A 29 7.79 2.71 -4.78
N GLY A 30 6.86 2.82 -3.82
CA GLY A 30 6.15 1.67 -3.27
C GLY A 30 5.33 0.94 -4.32
N ALA A 31 4.59 1.67 -5.17
CA ALA A 31 3.83 1.10 -6.27
C ALA A 31 4.72 0.41 -7.32
N ASN A 32 5.88 0.97 -7.64
CA ASN A 32 6.84 0.33 -8.56
C ASN A 32 7.47 -0.93 -7.95
N LEU A 33 7.87 -0.92 -6.67
CA LEU A 33 8.40 -2.12 -6.00
C LEU A 33 7.36 -3.23 -5.97
N ALA A 34 6.11 -2.90 -5.68
CA ALA A 34 5.02 -3.86 -5.71
C ALA A 34 4.77 -4.43 -7.13
N GLU A 35 4.79 -3.58 -8.16
CA GLU A 35 4.68 -4.03 -9.55
C GLU A 35 5.84 -4.95 -9.93
N MET A 36 7.08 -4.61 -9.55
CA MET A 36 8.25 -5.46 -9.80
C MET A 36 8.12 -6.83 -9.14
N THR A 37 7.69 -6.87 -7.87
CA THR A 37 7.41 -8.12 -7.15
C THR A 37 6.34 -8.94 -7.87
N LYS A 38 5.26 -8.29 -8.34
CA LYS A 38 4.15 -8.95 -9.07
C LYS A 38 4.58 -9.49 -10.44
N LEU A 39 5.54 -8.84 -11.10
CA LEU A 39 6.15 -9.31 -12.34
C LEU A 39 7.17 -10.45 -12.12
N GLY A 40 7.41 -10.87 -10.87
CA GLY A 40 8.35 -11.95 -10.55
C GLY A 40 9.82 -11.51 -10.55
N ILE A 41 10.10 -10.20 -10.56
CA ILE A 41 11.46 -9.69 -10.41
C ILE A 41 11.89 -9.96 -8.96
N PRO A 42 13.13 -10.45 -8.70
CA PRO A 42 13.61 -10.74 -7.36
C PRO A 42 13.89 -9.44 -6.58
N VAL A 43 12.81 -8.85 -6.06
CA VAL A 43 12.86 -7.73 -5.12
C VAL A 43 13.01 -8.30 -3.70
N PRO A 44 13.95 -7.79 -2.88
CA PRO A 44 14.02 -8.17 -1.47
C PRO A 44 12.68 -7.95 -0.76
N PRO A 45 12.30 -8.83 0.19
CA PRO A 45 11.02 -8.70 0.89
C PRO A 45 10.96 -7.36 1.63
N GLY A 46 9.78 -6.74 1.61
CA GLY A 46 9.56 -5.44 2.22
C GLY A 46 8.09 -5.03 2.16
N PHE A 47 7.83 -3.85 2.69
CA PHE A 47 6.49 -3.28 2.76
C PHE A 47 6.53 -1.77 2.56
N THR A 48 5.36 -1.20 2.27
CA THR A 48 5.12 0.23 2.17
C THR A 48 4.10 0.63 3.23
N ILE A 49 4.39 1.72 3.96
CA ILE A 49 3.41 2.41 4.80
C ILE A 49 2.67 3.41 3.90
N THR A 50 1.33 3.43 3.95
CA THR A 50 0.53 4.23 3.03
C THR A 50 0.74 5.73 3.20
N THR A 51 0.44 6.49 2.15
CA THR A 51 0.42 7.96 2.17
C THR A 51 -0.62 8.52 3.15
N GLU A 52 -1.64 7.73 3.52
CA GLU A 52 -2.64 8.09 4.52
C GLU A 52 -2.02 8.20 5.92
N VAL A 53 -1.10 7.30 6.29
CA VAL A 53 -0.37 7.41 7.56
C VAL A 53 0.47 8.69 7.61
N CYS A 54 1.02 9.11 6.47
CA CYS A 54 1.73 10.38 6.39
C CYS A 54 0.80 11.56 6.74
N LYS A 55 -0.44 11.58 6.24
CA LYS A 55 -1.43 12.60 6.60
C LYS A 55 -1.75 12.55 8.10
N LEU A 56 -2.04 11.37 8.63
CA LEU A 56 -2.35 11.16 10.05
C LEU A 56 -1.23 11.58 11.00
N PHE A 57 0.03 11.50 10.57
CA PHE A 57 1.16 11.95 11.38
C PHE A 57 1.22 13.48 11.53
N TYR A 58 0.68 14.23 10.57
CA TYR A 58 0.68 15.69 10.56
C TYR A 58 -0.63 16.32 11.05
N GLU A 59 -1.67 15.52 11.29
CA GLU A 59 -2.88 15.92 12.03
C GLU A 59 -2.62 15.96 13.54
#